data_AF-A0A960PHU8-F1
#
_entry.id   AF-A0A960PHU8-F1
#
_cell.length_a   1.000
_cell.length_b   1.000
_cell.length_c   1.000
_cell.angle_alpha   90.00
_cell.angle_beta   90.00
_cell.angle_gamma   90.00
#
_symmetry.space_group_name_H-M   'P 1'
#
loop_
_entity.id
_entity.type
_entity.pdbx_description
1 polymer ?
#
loop_
_entity_poly.entity_id
_entity_poly.type
_entity_poly.pdbx_seq_one_letter_code
_entity_poly.pdbx_strand_id
1 'polypeptide(L)' 'MMTLASTPTAASVARHYTRDGDDGYGDVAWQRRTARITDHRTGEAAFEQTEVEFPETWSQNATNIVAQ' A
#
# COMPACT_ATOMS: atom_id res chain seq x y z
N MET A 1 -6.71 47.17 -32.08
CA MET A 1 -5.76 46.42 -31.23
C MET A 1 -6.47 45.18 -30.74
N MET A 2 -6.07 43.98 -31.15
CA MET A 2 -6.72 42.72 -30.78
C MET A 2 -5.64 41.83 -30.16
N THR A 3 -5.66 41.71 -28.84
CA THR A 3 -4.72 40.92 -28.04
C THR A 3 -5.09 39.44 -28.14
N LEU A 4 -4.18 38.63 -28.66
CA LEU A 4 -4.27 37.17 -28.62
C LEU A 4 -3.97 36.71 -27.19
N ALA A 5 -4.97 36.17 -26.50
CA ALA A 5 -4.75 35.47 -25.24
C ALA A 5 -4.12 34.09 -25.55
N SER A 6 -2.90 33.85 -25.06
CA SER A 6 -2.26 32.55 -25.16
C SER A 6 -2.89 31.62 -24.12
N THR A 7 -3.71 30.67 -24.57
CA THR A 7 -4.23 29.61 -23.71
C THR A 7 -3.07 28.79 -23.14
N PRO A 8 -2.96 28.58 -21.81
CA PRO A 8 -1.93 27.70 -21.28
C PRO A 8 -2.23 26.27 -21.74
N THR A 9 -1.32 25.68 -22.51
CA THR A 9 -1.36 24.26 -22.83
C THR A 9 -1.31 23.47 -21.52
N ALA A 10 -2.41 22.79 -21.18
CA ALA A 10 -2.42 21.89 -20.03
C ALA A 10 -1.37 20.79 -20.28
N ALA A 11 -0.32 20.76 -19.46
CA ALA A 11 0.66 19.70 -19.52
C ALA A 11 0.01 18.41 -19.02
N SER A 12 -0.25 17.46 -19.91
CA SER A 12 -0.71 16.13 -19.54
C SER A 12 0.49 15.28 -19.09
N VAL A 13 0.44 14.73 -17.89
CA VAL A 13 1.41 13.73 -17.43
C VAL A 13 0.99 12.37 -18.00
N ALA A 14 1.84 11.80 -18.86
CA ALA A 14 1.62 10.46 -19.37
C ALA A 14 1.89 9.40 -18.27
N ARG A 15 1.12 8.31 -18.30
CA ARG A 15 1.41 7.13 -17.47
C ARG A 15 2.65 6.44 -18.02
N HIS A 16 3.58 6.07 -17.13
CA HIS A 16 4.81 5.38 -17.50
C HIS A 16 4.87 3.93 -16.99
N TYR A 17 4.40 3.68 -15.77
CA TYR A 17 4.47 2.36 -15.11
C TYR A 17 3.10 1.81 -14.70
N THR A 18 2.02 2.50 -15.07
CA THR A 18 0.65 2.13 -14.70
C THR A 18 -0.21 2.00 -15.95
N ARG A 19 -1.25 1.18 -15.85
CA ARG A 19 -2.24 0.99 -16.91
C ARG A 19 -3.54 1.70 -16.53
N ASP A 20 -4.28 2.15 -17.52
CA ASP A 20 -5.60 2.74 -17.28
C ASP A 20 -6.57 1.66 -16.81
N GLY A 21 -7.30 1.91 -15.72
CA GLY A 21 -8.25 0.95 -15.13
C GLY A 21 -7.64 -0.16 -14.26
N ASP A 22 -6.31 -0.19 -14.09
CA ASP A 22 -5.60 -1.15 -13.24
C ASP A 22 -5.46 -0.57 -11.82
N ASP A 23 -5.98 -1.28 -10.82
CA ASP A 23 -5.86 -0.90 -9.40
C ASP A 23 -4.48 -1.23 -8.81
N GLY A 24 -3.66 -2.01 -9.53
CA GLY A 24 -2.32 -2.42 -9.13
C GLY A 24 -2.27 -3.59 -8.15
N TYR A 25 -3.41 -4.14 -7.74
CA TYR A 25 -3.50 -5.22 -6.75
C TYR A 25 -3.95 -6.56 -7.35
N GLY A 26 -4.47 -6.58 -8.58
CA GLY A 26 -5.04 -7.78 -9.22
C GLY A 26 -4.07 -8.98 -9.31
N ASP A 27 -2.77 -8.73 -9.46
CA ASP A 27 -1.74 -9.79 -9.55
C ASP A 27 -1.12 -10.16 -8.19
N VAL A 28 -1.56 -9.54 -7.10
CA VAL A 28 -1.03 -9.82 -5.75
C VAL A 28 -1.79 -10.99 -5.14
N ALA A 29 -1.07 -12.05 -4.76
CA ALA A 29 -1.63 -13.12 -3.94
C ALA A 29 -1.69 -12.66 -2.48
N TRP A 30 -2.84 -12.85 -1.83
CA TRP A 30 -3.12 -12.39 -0.46
C TRP A 30 -3.34 -13.57 0.47
N GLN A 31 -2.87 -13.43 1.72
CA GLN A 31 -3.12 -14.39 2.80
C GLN A 31 -3.58 -13.64 4.05
N ARG A 32 -4.40 -14.31 4.85
CA ARG A 32 -4.75 -13.83 6.19
C ARG A 32 -3.76 -14.31 7.23
N ARG A 33 -3.32 -13.40 8.09
CA ARG A 33 -2.39 -13.69 9.19
C ARG A 33 -2.83 -13.00 10.46
N THR A 34 -2.26 -13.42 11.57
CA THR A 34 -2.28 -12.66 12.82
C THR A 34 -0.99 -11.86 12.91
N ALA A 35 -1.10 -10.54 13.02
CA ALA A 35 0.02 -9.68 13.40
C ALA A 35 0.10 -9.64 14.93
N ARG A 36 1.24 -10.03 15.48
CA ARG A 36 1.42 -10.06 16.95
C ARG A 36 2.83 -9.64 17.32
N ILE A 37 2.92 -8.71 18.26
CA ILE A 37 4.16 -8.30 18.90
C ILE A 37 4.07 -8.65 20.37
N THR A 38 5.06 -9.40 20.86
CA THR A 38 5.13 -9.83 22.27
C THR A 38 6.07 -8.90 23.04
N ASP A 39 5.63 -8.43 24.21
CA ASP A 39 6.51 -7.74 25.16
C ASP A 39 7.52 -8.76 25.71
N HIS A 40 8.81 -8.52 25.48
CA HIS A 40 9.89 -9.43 25.90
C HIS A 40 10.05 -9.52 27.42
N ARG A 41 9.54 -8.56 28.19
CA ARG A 41 9.62 -8.49 29.65
C ARG A 41 8.47 -9.21 30.32
N THR A 42 7.25 -9.14 29.77
CA THR A 42 6.06 -9.76 30.35
C THR A 42 5.62 -11.04 29.64
N GLY A 43 6.03 -11.24 28.38
CA GLY A 43 5.58 -12.35 27.53
C GLY A 43 4.16 -12.18 26.97
N GLU A 44 3.49 -11.08 27.31
CA GLU A 44 2.14 -10.78 26.84
C GLU A 44 2.16 -10.14 25.45
N ALA A 45 1.01 -10.19 24.76
CA ALA A 45 0.86 -9.46 23.51
C ALA A 45 0.84 -7.95 23.81
N ALA A 46 1.88 -7.24 23.36
CA ALA A 46 1.88 -5.79 23.35
C ALA A 46 0.96 -5.24 22.25
N PHE A 47 0.80 -6.02 21.17
CA PHE A 47 -0.10 -5.75 20.05
C PHE A 47 -0.57 -7.08 19.45
N GLU A 48 -1.86 -7.17 19.10
CA GLU A 48 -2.42 -8.31 18.37
C GLU A 48 -3.56 -7.84 17.46
N GLN A 49 -3.49 -8.21 16.18
CA GLN A 49 -4.57 -8.06 15.21
C GLN A 49 -4.70 -9.35 14.40
N THR A 50 -5.88 -9.95 14.41
CA THR A 50 -6.18 -11.20 13.72
C THR A 50 -6.84 -10.95 12.36
N GLU A 51 -6.78 -11.95 11.48
CA GLU A 51 -7.45 -11.95 10.16
C GLU A 51 -7.05 -10.78 9.25
N VAL A 52 -5.82 -10.28 9.35
CA VAL A 52 -5.30 -9.21 8.48
C VAL A 52 -4.76 -9.75 7.18
N GLU A 53 -5.09 -9.10 6.07
CA GLU A 53 -4.67 -9.51 4.72
C GLU A 53 -3.37 -8.83 4.33
N PHE A 54 -2.35 -9.64 4.03
CA PHE A 54 -1.04 -9.18 3.55
C PHE A 54 -0.60 -10.01 2.33
N PRO A 55 0.30 -9.50 1.49
CA PRO A 55 0.83 -10.26 0.37
C PRO A 55 1.46 -11.58 0.83
N GLU A 56 1.27 -12.64 0.03
CA GLU A 56 1.80 -13.98 0.30
C GLU A 56 3.31 -13.98 0.53
N THR A 57 4.01 -13.12 -0.22
CA THR A 57 5.46 -12.98 -0.26
C THR A 57 6.06 -12.32 0.98
N TRP A 58 5.25 -11.69 1.83
CA TRP A 58 5.76 -11.00 3.01
C TRP A 58 6.15 -11.99 4.11
N SER A 59 7.17 -11.64 4.89
CA SER A 59 7.51 -12.38 6.11
C SER A 59 6.57 -12.00 7.26
N GLN A 60 6.46 -12.86 8.29
CA GLN A 60 5.73 -12.53 9.51
C GLN A 60 6.28 -11.26 10.19
N ASN A 61 7.61 -11.04 10.10
CA ASN A 61 8.23 -9.82 10.63
C ASN A 61 7.72 -8.57 9.90
N ALA A 62 7.61 -8.60 8.57
CA ALA A 62 7.05 -7.50 7.80
C ALA A 62 5.57 -7.27 8.14
N THR A 63 4.78 -8.35 8.28
CA THR A 63 3.38 -8.30 8.74
C THR A 63 3.25 -7.59 10.09
N ASN A 64 4.09 -7.98 11.07
CA ASN A 64 4.06 -7.40 12.41
C ASN A 64 4.45 -5.91 12.44
N ILE A 65 5.48 -5.53 11.68
CA ILE A 65 5.99 -4.15 11.65
C ILE A 65 4.98 -3.20 10.99
N VAL A 66 4.30 -3.65 9.92
CA VAL A 66 3.36 -2.78 9.18
C VAL A 66 2.01 -2.64 9.89
N ALA A 67 1.58 -3.65 10.66
CA ALA A 67 0.29 -3.63 11.35
C ALA A 67 0.28 -2.79 12.64
N GLN A 68 1.44 -2.53 13.24
CA GLN A 68 1.60 -1.71 14.44
C GLN A 68 1.42 -0.22 14.12
#